data_AF-A0A2V9JU50-F1
#
_entry.id   AF-A0A2V9JU50-F1
#
_cell.length_a   1.000
_cell.length_b   1.000
_cell.length_c   1.000
_cell.angle_alpha   90.00
_cell.angle_beta   90.00
_cell.angle_gamma   90.00
#
_symmetry.space_group_name_H-M   'P 1'
#
loop_
_entity.id
_entity.type
_entity.pdbx_description
1 polymer ?
#
loop_
_entity_poly.entity_id
_entity_poly.type
_entity_poly.pdbx_seq_one_letter_code
_entity_poly.pdbx_strand_id
1 'polypeptide(L)'
;MHLTMNRPGGDVFEKAFGLPCALIPAGAFLMGSEEGQDEEKPVHLVSVDAFEMAVYQVRNRDYALFLKATGHPAPPHWNAPDFNHPEQPVVAVNWIEAVKFC
;
A
#
# COMPACT_ATOMS: atom_id res chain seq x y z
N MET A 1 12.74 -3.97 -27.91
CA MET A 1 13.23 -2.61 -27.60
C MET A 1 13.35 -2.54 -26.09
N HIS A 2 14.56 -2.74 -25.58
CA HIS A 2 14.84 -2.95 -24.15
C HIS A 2 15.15 -1.58 -23.53
N LEU A 3 14.23 -1.05 -22.73
CA LEU A 3 14.45 0.17 -21.95
C LEU A 3 14.72 -0.26 -20.50
N THR A 4 16.00 -0.36 -20.15
CA THR A 4 16.44 -0.37 -18.75
C THR A 4 16.17 1.00 -18.15
N MET A 5 14.98 1.18 -17.58
CA MET A 5 14.75 2.27 -16.64
C MET A 5 15.42 1.90 -15.32
N ASN A 6 16.70 2.24 -15.21
CA ASN A 6 17.36 2.37 -13.91
C ASN A 6 16.76 3.63 -13.23
N ARG A 7 15.57 3.50 -12.61
CA ARG A 7 15.02 4.54 -11.73
C ARG A 7 15.60 4.33 -10.34
N PRO A 8 16.05 5.39 -9.64
CA PRO A 8 16.38 5.32 -8.22
C PRO A 8 15.09 5.10 -7.44
N GLY A 9 14.69 3.85 -7.27
CA GLY A 9 13.40 3.45 -6.71
C GLY A 9 13.48 3.05 -5.24
N GLY A 10 14.04 3.91 -4.39
CA GLY A 10 14.24 3.57 -2.97
C GLY A 10 13.99 4.72 -1.98
N ASP A 11 13.28 5.77 -2.36
CA ASP A 11 13.36 7.03 -1.59
C ASP A 11 12.09 7.90 -1.56
N VAL A 12 11.00 7.51 -2.21
CA VAL A 12 9.84 8.43 -2.35
C VAL A 12 8.91 8.34 -1.14
N PHE A 13 8.54 7.14 -0.69
CA PHE A 13 7.64 6.96 0.44
C PHE A 13 8.31 7.22 1.80
N GLU A 14 9.58 6.83 1.95
CA GLU A 14 10.36 7.14 3.15
C GLU A 14 10.55 8.67 3.29
N LYS A 15 10.87 9.39 2.22
CA LYS A 15 11.00 10.85 2.27
C LYS A 15 9.67 11.59 2.41
N ALA A 16 8.58 11.10 1.85
CA ALA A 16 7.29 11.78 1.87
C ALA A 16 6.49 11.55 3.17
N PHE A 17 6.55 10.33 3.74
CA PHE A 17 5.72 9.94 4.89
C PHE A 17 6.51 9.34 6.05
N GLY A 18 7.83 9.16 5.91
CA GLY A 18 8.65 8.50 6.95
C GLY A 18 8.20 7.07 7.23
N LEU A 19 7.53 6.43 6.26
CA LEU A 19 7.07 5.05 6.39
C LEU A 19 8.21 4.11 6.02
N PRO A 20 8.60 3.16 6.90
CA PRO A 20 9.61 2.19 6.56
C PRO A 20 9.08 1.28 5.45
N CYS A 21 9.85 1.17 4.38
CA CYS A 21 9.60 0.26 3.27
C CYS A 21 10.61 -0.90 3.32
N ALA A 22 10.15 -2.08 2.93
CA ALA A 22 11.00 -3.24 2.73
C ALA A 22 11.13 -3.53 1.23
N LEU A 23 12.37 -3.71 0.76
CA LEU A 23 12.64 -4.20 -0.58
C LEU A 23 12.27 -5.68 -0.68
N ILE A 24 11.39 -6.00 -1.61
CA ILE A 24 11.08 -7.36 -2.05
C ILE A 24 11.89 -7.62 -3.33
N PRO A 25 12.89 -8.53 -3.29
CA PRO A 25 13.69 -8.83 -4.47
C PRO A 25 12.84 -9.45 -5.59
N ALA A 26 13.28 -9.25 -6.83
CA ALA A 26 12.71 -9.96 -7.97
C ALA A 26 12.85 -11.48 -7.78
N GLY A 27 11.82 -12.22 -8.19
CA GLY A 27 11.83 -13.67 -8.00
C GLY A 27 10.55 -14.33 -8.45
N ALA A 28 10.56 -15.66 -8.40
CA ALA A 28 9.38 -16.49 -8.64
C ALA A 28 8.96 -17.19 -7.35
N PHE A 29 7.66 -17.27 -7.11
CA PHE A 29 7.07 -17.96 -5.97
C PHE A 29 5.73 -18.61 -6.33
N LEU A 30 5.26 -19.51 -5.49
CA LEU A 30 3.95 -20.14 -5.63
C LEU A 30 2.89 -19.26 -4.96
N MET A 31 1.89 -18.82 -5.73
CA MET A 31 0.75 -18.03 -5.27
C MET A 31 -0.51 -18.89 -5.24
N GLY A 32 -1.37 -18.67 -4.23
CA GLY A 32 -2.62 -19.42 -4.02
C GLY A 32 -2.52 -20.43 -2.87
N SER A 33 -3.59 -21.18 -2.63
CA SER A 33 -3.68 -22.19 -1.58
C SER A 33 -4.55 -23.38 -2.00
N GLU A 34 -4.07 -24.62 -1.83
CA GLU A 34 -4.86 -25.83 -2.07
C GLU A 34 -5.92 -26.09 -0.99
N GLU A 35 -5.77 -25.49 0.19
CA GLU A 35 -6.70 -25.61 1.31
C GLU A 35 -7.65 -24.40 1.44
N GLY A 36 -7.48 -23.39 0.57
CA GLY A 36 -8.26 -22.16 0.57
C GLY A 36 -9.64 -22.27 -0.08
N GLN A 37 -10.33 -21.13 -0.17
CA GLN A 37 -11.57 -20.99 -0.94
C GLN A 37 -11.30 -21.16 -2.44
N ASP A 38 -12.37 -21.30 -3.25
CA ASP A 38 -12.24 -21.53 -4.70
C ASP A 38 -11.51 -20.37 -5.41
N GLU A 39 -11.67 -19.13 -4.93
CA GLU A 39 -10.98 -17.95 -5.47
C GLU A 39 -9.48 -17.86 -5.09
N GLU A 40 -9.04 -18.67 -4.12
CA GLU A 40 -7.63 -18.76 -3.71
C GLU A 40 -6.87 -19.88 -4.44
N LYS A 41 -7.55 -20.65 -5.29
CA LYS A 41 -7.03 -21.80 -6.06
C LYS A 41 -6.87 -21.48 -7.55
N PRO A 42 -6.02 -22.24 -8.26
CA PRO A 42 -5.04 -23.23 -7.77
C PRO A 42 -3.73 -22.57 -7.36
N VAL A 43 -2.85 -23.33 -6.69
CA VAL A 43 -1.46 -22.89 -6.52
C VAL A 43 -0.76 -22.84 -7.88
N HIS A 44 -0.16 -21.70 -8.22
CA HIS A 44 0.55 -21.51 -9.49
C HIS A 44 1.79 -20.63 -9.35
N LEU A 45 2.75 -20.78 -10.28
CA LEU A 45 4.02 -20.05 -10.27
C LEU A 45 3.82 -18.62 -10.81
N VAL A 46 4.20 -17.62 -10.02
CA VAL A 46 4.17 -16.19 -10.38
C VAL A 46 5.60 -15.64 -10.32
N SER A 47 5.97 -14.83 -11.30
CA SER A 47 7.24 -14.07 -11.30
C SER A 47 6.95 -12.58 -11.16
N VAL A 48 7.70 -11.90 -10.29
CA VAL A 48 7.58 -10.46 -10.05
C VAL A 48 8.96 -9.79 -10.18
N ASP A 49 8.96 -8.56 -10.66
CA ASP A 49 10.13 -7.68 -10.58
C ASP A 49 10.37 -7.24 -9.13
N ALA A 50 11.53 -6.66 -8.84
CA ALA A 50 11.81 -6.11 -7.52
C ALA A 50 10.93 -4.87 -7.26
N PHE A 51 10.35 -4.78 -6.07
CA PHE A 51 9.55 -3.63 -5.64
C PHE A 51 9.70 -3.41 -4.14
N GLU A 52 9.32 -2.22 -3.68
CA GLU A 52 9.27 -1.90 -2.26
C GLU A 52 7.83 -1.94 -1.76
N MET A 53 7.64 -2.37 -0.52
CA MET A 53 6.34 -2.37 0.13
C MET A 53 6.45 -1.74 1.52
N ALA A 54 5.49 -0.89 1.88
CA ALA A 54 5.42 -0.34 3.23
C ALA A 54 5.27 -1.47 4.25
N VAL A 55 6.05 -1.41 5.34
CA VAL A 55 6.02 -2.42 6.42
C VAL A 55 4.74 -2.30 7.27
N TYR A 56 4.16 -1.10 7.33
CA TYR A 56 2.94 -0.80 8.07
C TYR A 56 1.86 -0.23 7.15
N GLN A 57 0.60 -0.43 7.53
CA GLN A 57 -0.52 0.23 6.87
C GLN A 57 -0.44 1.75 7.02
N VAL A 58 -0.99 2.48 6.04
CA VAL A 58 -1.12 3.94 6.11
C VAL A 58 -1.96 4.32 7.32
N ARG A 59 -1.43 5.20 8.17
CA ARG A 59 -2.12 5.62 9.39
C ARG A 59 -2.96 6.87 9.17
N ASN A 60 -3.87 7.14 10.10
CA ASN A 60 -4.67 8.37 10.09
C ASN A 60 -3.80 9.63 10.00
N ARG A 61 -2.68 9.70 10.73
CA ARG A 61 -1.80 10.88 10.65
C ARG A 61 -1.18 11.09 9.27
N ASP A 62 -0.89 10.01 8.55
CA ASP A 62 -0.26 10.05 7.23
C ASP A 62 -1.30 10.48 6.18
N TYR A 63 -2.50 9.90 6.26
CA TYR A 63 -3.63 10.27 5.39
C TYR A 63 -4.14 11.70 5.63
N ALA A 64 -4.05 12.21 6.86
CA ALA A 64 -4.41 13.60 7.18
C ALA A 64 -3.55 14.62 6.42
N LEU A 65 -2.29 14.29 6.11
CA LEU A 65 -1.42 15.13 5.27
C LEU A 65 -1.97 15.21 3.83
N PHE A 66 -2.42 14.09 3.28
CA PHE A 66 -3.08 14.03 1.97
C PHE A 66 -4.37 14.87 1.95
N LEU A 67 -5.23 14.72 2.95
CA LEU A 67 -6.47 15.51 3.05
C LEU A 67 -6.17 17.01 3.08
N LYS A 68 -5.17 17.41 3.89
CA LYS A 68 -4.75 18.81 4.00
C LYS A 68 -4.15 19.35 2.70
N ALA A 69 -3.35 18.55 2.01
CA ALA A 69 -2.65 18.96 0.78
C ALA A 69 -3.59 19.09 -0.42
N THR A 70 -4.62 18.23 -0.49
CA THR A 70 -5.50 18.12 -1.67
C THR A 70 -6.88 18.73 -1.47
N GLY A 71 -7.30 18.96 -0.22
CA GLY A 71 -8.68 19.32 0.10
C GLY A 71 -9.67 18.19 -0.14
N HIS A 72 -9.20 16.94 -0.29
CA HIS A 72 -10.07 15.77 -0.47
C HIS A 72 -10.99 15.61 0.75
N PRO A 73 -12.26 15.16 0.58
CA PRO A 73 -13.11 14.83 1.70
C PRO A 73 -12.52 13.69 2.53
N ALA A 74 -12.69 13.76 3.85
CA ALA A 74 -12.32 12.67 4.73
C ALA A 74 -13.21 11.43 4.49
N PRO A 75 -12.68 10.20 4.63
CA PRO A 75 -13.46 8.99 4.45
C PRO A 75 -14.51 8.85 5.56
N PRO A 76 -15.49 7.93 5.41
CA PRO A 76 -16.39 7.56 6.49
C PRO A 76 -15.63 7.19 7.76
N HIS A 77 -16.25 7.39 8.92
CA HIS A 77 -15.67 7.07 10.23
C HIS A 77 -14.40 7.84 10.64
N TRP A 78 -13.97 8.86 9.87
CA TRP A 78 -12.79 9.67 10.20
C TRP A 78 -12.77 10.21 11.65
N ASN A 79 -13.93 10.63 12.17
CA ASN A 79 -14.07 11.15 13.54
C ASN A 79 -14.66 10.12 14.52
N ALA A 80 -14.90 8.87 14.09
CA ALA A 80 -15.45 7.85 14.98
C ALA A 80 -14.40 7.50 16.05
N PRO A 81 -14.75 7.45 17.34
CA PRO A 81 -13.79 7.19 18.42
C PRO A 81 -12.98 5.90 18.26
N ASP A 82 -13.59 4.86 17.70
CA ASP A 82 -12.93 3.57 17.47
C ASP A 82 -11.92 3.62 16.31
N PHE A 83 -12.00 4.64 15.45
CA PHE A 83 -11.28 4.70 14.17
C PHE A 83 -10.46 5.99 13.95
N ASN A 84 -10.42 6.92 14.90
CA ASN A 84 -9.74 8.21 14.75
C ASN A 84 -8.34 8.34 15.41
N HIS A 85 -7.80 7.31 16.05
CA HIS A 85 -6.47 7.40 16.68
C HIS A 85 -5.38 7.66 15.62
N PRO A 86 -4.45 8.62 15.82
CA PRO A 86 -3.48 9.01 14.79
C PRO A 86 -2.56 7.89 14.30
N GLU A 87 -2.21 6.94 15.18
CA GLU A 87 -1.28 5.85 14.87
C GLU A 87 -1.93 4.58 14.33
N GLN A 88 -3.26 4.51 14.27
CA GLN A 88 -3.93 3.32 13.73
C GLN A 88 -4.16 3.46 12.22
N PRO A 89 -4.39 2.34 11.52
CA PRO A 89 -4.68 2.36 10.09
C PRO A 89 -5.89 3.22 9.77
N VAL A 90 -5.80 3.98 8.68
CA VAL A 90 -6.98 4.63 8.12
C VAL A 90 -7.94 3.56 7.58
N VAL A 91 -9.24 3.74 7.83
CA VAL A 91 -10.29 2.79 7.43
C VAL A 91 -11.35 3.45 6.57
N ALA A 92 -12.21 2.62 5.96
CA ALA A 92 -13.31 3.05 5.09
C ALA A 92 -12.88 3.88 3.87
N VAL A 93 -11.61 3.79 3.49
CA VAL A 93 -11.09 4.32 2.23
C VAL A 93 -11.47 3.35 1.12
N ASN A 94 -12.14 3.84 0.09
CA ASN A 94 -12.46 2.99 -1.07
C ASN A 94 -11.26 2.89 -2.03
N TRP A 95 -11.33 1.95 -2.99
CA TRP A 95 -10.23 1.73 -3.94
C TRP A 95 -9.82 2.98 -4.72
N ILE A 96 -10.79 3.82 -5.13
CA ILE A 96 -10.51 5.03 -5.91
C ILE A 96 -9.73 6.06 -5.07
N GLU A 97 -10.07 6.17 -3.79
CA GLU A 97 -9.38 7.06 -2.85
C GLU A 97 -7.99 6.56 -2.50
N ALA A 98 -7.83 5.24 -2.31
CA ALA A 98 -6.53 4.62 -2.09
C ALA A 98 -5.57 4.88 -3.26
N VAL A 99 -6.07 4.79 -4.50
CA VAL A 99 -5.28 5.11 -5.71
C VAL A 99 -4.90 6.59 -5.78
N LYS A 100 -5.76 7.52 -5.32
CA LYS A 100 -5.44 8.95 -5.30
C LYS A 100 -4.40 9.33 -4.24
N PHE A 101 -4.30 8.53 -3.18
CA PHE A 101 -3.32 8.75 -2.12
C PHE A 101 -1.90 8.38 -2.57
N CYS A 102 -1.76 7.31 -3.37
CA CYS A 102 -0.49 6.84 -3.93
C CYS A 102 0.02 7.71 -5.09
#